data_AF-B3NS26-F1
#
_entry.id   AF-B3NS26-F1
#
_cell.length_a   1.000
_cell.length_b   1.000
_cell.length_c   1.000
_cell.angle_alpha   90.00
_cell.angle_beta   90.00
_cell.angle_gamma   90.00
#
_symmetry.space_group_name_H-M   'P 1'
#
loop_
_entity.id
_entity.type
_entity.pdbx_description
1 polymer ?
#
loop_
_entity_poly.entity_id
_entity_poly.type
_entity_poly.pdbx_seq_one_letter_code
_entity_poly.pdbx_strand_id
1 'polypeptide(L)'
;MGSGSELPLRICMVWLVAGLATGEVLRCFECLDEETSCGSGYNSPGRVRQCPNSTMCSTTLMTTMVNGNVWIRGRRGCANQVDVYLDYVGKHWEPKYKLIDLQEGCKKENGIISCNCYGQLCNSGNHSPASFRLPLVLIFLALAYGKILLPV
;
A
#
# COMPACT_ATOMS: atom_id res chain seq x y z
N MET A 1 59.28 3.96 -14.29
CA MET A 1 58.25 2.90 -14.26
C MET A 1 57.07 3.41 -13.44
N GLY A 2 55.89 3.49 -14.04
CA GLY A 2 54.69 4.04 -13.40
C GLY A 2 53.63 4.36 -14.45
N SER A 3 53.06 3.32 -15.05
CA SER A 3 51.93 3.41 -15.99
C SER A 3 50.65 3.60 -15.19
N GLY A 4 50.09 4.81 -15.18
CA GLY A 4 48.75 5.09 -14.68
C GLY A 4 47.76 5.16 -15.84
N SER A 5 47.00 4.10 -16.05
CA SER A 5 45.91 4.06 -17.02
C SER A 5 44.71 4.85 -16.50
N GLU A 6 44.34 5.93 -17.19
CA GLU A 6 43.05 6.59 -16.96
C GLU A 6 41.91 5.70 -17.49
N LEU A 7 41.10 5.14 -16.59
CA LEU A 7 39.86 4.47 -16.98
C LEU A 7 38.77 5.51 -17.26
N PRO A 8 38.05 5.42 -18.40
CA PRO A 8 37.01 6.37 -18.73
C PRO A 8 35.77 6.12 -17.86
N LEU A 9 35.53 7.03 -16.93
CA LEU A 9 34.35 7.19 -16.06
C LEU A 9 32.99 7.31 -16.80
N ARG A 10 32.95 7.15 -18.12
CA ARG A 10 31.76 7.33 -18.96
C ARG A 10 30.87 6.09 -19.11
N ILE A 11 31.33 4.91 -18.70
CA ILE A 11 30.56 3.66 -18.92
C ILE A 11 29.57 3.36 -17.76
N CYS A 12 29.78 3.93 -16.58
CA CYS A 12 28.91 3.67 -15.41
C CYS A 12 27.56 4.42 -15.41
N MET A 13 27.37 5.45 -16.22
CA MET A 13 26.13 6.25 -16.21
C MET A 13 25.01 5.70 -17.11
N VAL A 14 25.30 4.76 -18.01
CA VAL A 14 24.30 4.27 -18.99
C VAL A 14 23.43 3.14 -18.42
N TRP A 15 23.80 2.55 -17.29
CA TRP A 15 23.07 1.42 -16.68
C TRP A 15 22.10 1.80 -15.56
N LEU A 16 21.88 3.09 -15.30
CA LEU A 16 20.96 3.55 -14.25
C LEU A 16 19.53 3.84 -14.75
N VAL A 17 19.24 3.68 -16.05
CA VAL A 17 17.91 4.01 -16.63
C VAL A 17 17.12 2.77 -17.06
N ALA A 18 17.69 1.56 -16.95
CA ALA A 18 16.95 0.32 -17.13
C ALA A 18 16.29 -0.12 -15.80
N GLY A 19 15.60 0.81 -15.15
CA GLY A 19 14.68 0.48 -14.06
C GLY A 19 13.52 -0.31 -14.66
N LEU A 20 13.59 -1.62 -14.51
CA LEU A 20 12.59 -2.61 -14.89
C LEU A 20 11.17 -2.10 -14.62
N ALA A 21 10.47 -1.69 -15.67
CA ALA A 21 9.01 -1.76 -15.71
C ALA A 21 8.62 -3.24 -15.91
N THR A 22 9.06 -4.11 -15.01
CA THR A 22 8.41 -5.40 -14.82
C THR A 22 7.02 -5.06 -14.32
N GLY A 23 5.99 -5.38 -15.10
CA GLY A 23 4.59 -5.34 -14.68
C GLY A 23 4.38 -6.36 -13.56
N GLU A 24 4.99 -6.11 -12.40
CA GLU A 24 4.84 -6.96 -11.23
C GLU A 24 3.42 -6.85 -10.75
N VAL A 25 2.72 -7.98 -10.76
CA VAL A 25 1.37 -8.08 -10.21
C VAL A 25 1.41 -7.58 -8.77
N LEU A 26 0.55 -6.62 -8.46
CA LEU A 26 0.45 -6.03 -7.13
C LEU A 26 0.21 -7.13 -6.09
N ARG A 27 0.89 -7.04 -4.94
CA ARG A 27 0.69 -7.93 -3.81
C ARG A 27 0.18 -7.14 -2.62
N CYS A 28 -0.80 -7.69 -1.93
CA CYS A 28 -1.39 -7.08 -0.74
C CYS A 28 -1.47 -8.12 0.38
N PHE A 29 -1.51 -7.67 1.62
CA PHE A 29 -1.92 -8.53 2.72
C PHE A 29 -3.41 -8.84 2.62
N GLU A 30 -3.76 -10.09 2.89
CA GLU A 30 -5.12 -10.59 2.95
C GLU A 30 -5.40 -11.13 4.34
N CYS A 31 -6.52 -10.69 4.90
CA CYS A 31 -7.05 -11.19 6.15
C CYS A 31 -8.57 -11.33 6.01
N LEU A 32 -9.04 -12.57 6.16
CA LEU A 32 -10.46 -12.93 6.04
C LEU A 32 -11.14 -12.86 7.42
N ASP A 33 -12.47 -12.70 7.43
CA ASP A 33 -13.25 -12.55 8.67
C ASP A 33 -13.17 -13.74 9.63
N GLU A 34 -12.94 -14.93 9.10
CA GLU A 34 -12.89 -16.19 9.85
C GLU A 34 -11.53 -16.40 10.53
N GLU A 35 -10.51 -15.62 10.15
CA GLU A 35 -9.15 -15.76 10.67
C GLU A 35 -8.95 -14.93 11.94
N THR A 36 -8.92 -15.60 13.09
CA THR A 36 -8.64 -14.96 14.39
C THR A 36 -7.18 -14.53 14.56
N SER A 37 -6.28 -15.06 13.71
CA SER A 37 -4.84 -14.78 13.71
C SER A 37 -4.45 -13.44 13.09
N CYS A 38 -5.39 -12.76 12.42
CA CYS A 38 -5.17 -11.48 11.77
C CYS A 38 -6.34 -10.52 12.07
N GLY A 39 -6.26 -9.28 11.60
CA GLY A 39 -7.39 -8.36 11.68
C GLY A 39 -7.53 -7.57 12.98
N SER A 40 -6.55 -7.60 13.88
CA SER A 40 -6.40 -6.58 14.93
C SER A 40 -5.10 -5.81 14.73
N GLY A 41 -4.93 -4.69 15.43
CA GLY A 41 -3.69 -3.91 15.35
C GLY A 41 -2.46 -4.56 15.95
N TYR A 42 -2.66 -5.59 16.75
CA TYR A 42 -1.59 -6.32 17.42
C TYR A 42 -1.32 -7.68 16.77
N ASN A 43 -2.19 -8.10 15.84
CA ASN A 43 -2.09 -9.37 15.14
C ASN A 43 -1.36 -9.21 13.80
N SER A 44 -0.95 -10.35 13.23
CA SER A 44 -0.33 -10.39 11.91
C SER A 44 -1.19 -9.65 10.87
N PRO A 45 -0.58 -8.95 9.89
CA PRO A 45 -1.31 -8.33 8.80
C PRO A 45 -2.06 -9.36 7.94
N GLY A 46 -1.70 -10.64 8.04
CA GLY A 46 -2.31 -11.74 7.30
C GLY A 46 -1.34 -12.33 6.29
N ARG A 47 -1.87 -13.11 5.34
CA ARG A 47 -1.07 -13.74 4.28
C ARG A 47 -0.88 -12.78 3.11
N VAL A 48 0.16 -12.98 2.31
CA VAL A 48 0.38 -12.18 1.10
C VAL A 48 -0.38 -12.80 -0.08
N ARG A 49 -1.14 -12.00 -0.81
CA ARG A 49 -1.90 -12.41 -2.01
C ARG A 49 -1.59 -11.49 -3.20
N GLN A 50 -1.57 -12.06 -4.41
CA GLN A 50 -1.47 -11.30 -5.66
C GLN A 50 -2.84 -10.75 -6.11
N CYS A 51 -2.83 -9.53 -6.63
CA CYS A 51 -3.98 -8.74 -7.03
C CYS A 51 -3.92 -8.42 -8.54
N PRO A 52 -4.30 -9.37 -9.42
CA PRO A 52 -4.19 -9.18 -10.87
C PRO A 52 -5.16 -8.14 -11.44
N ASN A 53 -6.29 -7.92 -10.76
CA ASN A 53 -7.37 -7.03 -11.22
C ASN A 53 -7.50 -5.76 -10.35
N SER A 54 -6.42 -5.38 -9.66
CA SER A 54 -6.43 -4.22 -8.77
C SER A 54 -5.06 -3.54 -8.77
N THR A 55 -5.07 -2.21 -8.72
CA THR A 55 -3.88 -1.36 -8.62
C THR A 55 -3.65 -0.85 -7.20
N MET A 56 -4.53 -1.20 -6.25
CA MET A 56 -4.46 -0.75 -4.86
C MET A 56 -4.69 -1.89 -3.87
N CYS A 57 -4.15 -1.75 -2.66
CA CYS A 57 -4.55 -2.56 -1.52
C CYS A 57 -5.64 -1.85 -0.71
N SER A 58 -6.42 -2.62 0.03
CA SER A 58 -7.48 -2.12 0.89
C SER A 58 -7.37 -2.68 2.31
N THR A 59 -7.81 -1.87 3.26
CA THR A 59 -8.00 -2.23 4.67
C THR A 59 -9.34 -1.69 5.15
N THR A 60 -10.14 -2.52 5.82
CA THR A 60 -11.40 -2.11 6.44
C THR A 60 -11.37 -2.48 7.92
N LEU A 61 -11.47 -1.50 8.81
CA LEU A 61 -11.58 -1.68 10.25
C LEU A 61 -13.03 -1.46 10.69
N MET A 62 -13.62 -2.46 11.33
CA MET A 62 -14.97 -2.42 11.88
C MET A 62 -14.87 -2.40 13.40
N THR A 63 -15.48 -1.39 14.02
CA THR A 63 -15.54 -1.28 15.47
C THR A 63 -16.91 -1.75 15.95
N THR A 64 -16.95 -2.78 16.80
CA THR A 64 -18.17 -3.29 17.42
C THR A 64 -18.06 -3.23 18.94
N MET A 65 -19.17 -2.97 19.63
CA MET A 65 -19.24 -3.12 21.08
C MET A 65 -19.83 -4.48 21.41
N VAL A 66 -19.12 -5.29 22.19
CA VAL A 66 -19.58 -6.60 22.67
C VAL A 66 -19.38 -6.62 24.18
N ASN A 67 -20.48 -6.75 24.93
CA ASN A 67 -20.47 -6.77 26.40
C ASN A 67 -19.76 -5.57 27.04
N GLY A 68 -19.95 -4.37 26.49
CA GLY A 68 -19.31 -3.14 26.99
C GLY A 68 -17.83 -2.99 26.59
N ASN A 69 -17.23 -4.01 25.98
CA ASN A 69 -15.86 -3.95 25.47
C ASN A 69 -15.86 -3.58 23.98
N VAL A 70 -14.89 -2.74 23.59
CA VAL A 70 -14.68 -2.38 22.19
C VAL A 70 -13.87 -3.48 21.50
N TRP A 71 -14.43 -4.02 20.43
CA TRP A 71 -13.79 -4.99 19.56
C TRP A 71 -13.52 -4.36 18.21
N ILE A 72 -12.28 -4.46 17.73
CA ILE A 72 -11.89 -3.98 16.41
C ILE A 72 -11.57 -5.19 15.56
N ARG A 73 -12.29 -5.34 14.44
CA ARG A 73 -12.04 -6.35 13.42
C ARG A 73 -11.52 -5.67 12.17
N GLY A 74 -10.55 -6.29 11.53
CA GLY A 74 -9.82 -5.73 10.39
C GLY A 74 -9.83 -6.71 9.23
N ARG A 75 -10.38 -6.28 8.11
CA ARG A 75 -10.26 -6.97 6.82
C ARG A 75 -9.16 -6.31 6.02
N ARG A 76 -8.39 -7.12 5.29
CA ARG A 76 -7.34 -6.64 4.39
C ARG A 76 -7.41 -7.42 3.09
N GLY A 77 -7.07 -6.78 1.98
CA GLY A 77 -7.00 -7.45 0.68
C GLY A 77 -6.66 -6.50 -0.45
N CYS A 78 -6.93 -6.95 -1.68
CA CYS A 78 -6.92 -6.11 -2.87
C CYS A 78 -8.09 -5.12 -2.81
N ALA A 79 -7.92 -3.92 -3.34
CA ALA A 79 -9.03 -2.97 -3.43
C ALA A 79 -10.01 -3.37 -4.54
N ASN A 80 -11.31 -3.26 -4.27
CA ASN A 80 -12.38 -3.55 -5.23
C ASN A 80 -12.53 -2.38 -6.22
N GLN A 81 -11.66 -2.33 -7.22
CA GLN A 81 -11.68 -1.33 -8.29
C GLN A 81 -12.44 -1.81 -9.52
N VAL A 82 -13.17 -2.92 -9.44
CA VAL A 82 -13.87 -3.49 -10.58
C VAL A 82 -15.35 -3.58 -10.28
N ASP A 83 -16.15 -2.80 -11.01
CA ASP A 83 -17.60 -2.96 -11.08
C ASP A 83 -17.96 -3.91 -12.21
N VAL A 84 -18.78 -4.92 -11.89
CA VAL A 84 -19.35 -5.84 -12.89
C VAL A 84 -20.73 -5.33 -13.27
N TYR A 85 -20.97 -5.12 -14.56
CA TYR A 85 -22.27 -4.75 -15.10
C TYR A 85 -22.65 -5.68 -16.26
N LEU A 86 -23.94 -5.78 -16.56
CA LEU A 86 -24.44 -6.59 -17.66
C LEU A 86 -24.76 -5.67 -18.84
N ASP A 87 -24.27 -6.04 -20.02
CA ASP A 87 -24.58 -5.37 -21.27
C ASP A 87 -25.41 -6.30 -22.15
N TYR A 88 -26.42 -5.77 -22.84
CA TYR A 88 -27.30 -6.59 -23.67
C TYR A 88 -26.85 -6.53 -25.12
N VAL A 89 -26.07 -7.54 -25.52
CA VAL A 89 -25.47 -7.63 -26.85
C VAL A 89 -26.06 -8.83 -27.58
N GLY A 90 -26.48 -8.66 -28.83
CA GLY A 90 -26.90 -9.81 -29.66
C GLY A 90 -27.98 -10.72 -29.03
N LYS A 91 -28.92 -10.13 -28.28
CA LYS A 91 -30.02 -10.81 -27.56
C LYS A 91 -29.62 -11.63 -26.32
N HIS A 92 -28.40 -11.48 -25.81
CA HIS A 92 -27.94 -12.12 -24.57
C HIS A 92 -27.29 -11.10 -23.63
N TRP A 93 -27.29 -11.40 -22.33
CA TRP A 93 -26.61 -10.60 -21.33
C TRP A 93 -25.15 -11.04 -21.22
N GLU A 94 -24.23 -10.10 -21.46
CA GLU A 94 -22.78 -10.32 -21.30
C GLU A 94 -22.25 -9.55 -20.08
N PRO A 95 -21.44 -10.18 -19.21
CA PRO A 95 -20.75 -9.46 -18.15
C PRO A 95 -19.64 -8.57 -18.73
N LYS A 96 -19.66 -7.29 -18.35
CA LYS A 96 -18.64 -6.29 -18.62
C LYS A 96 -18.05 -5.79 -17.31
N TYR A 97 -16.85 -5.26 -17.38
CA TYR A 97 -16.07 -4.81 -16.23
C TYR A 97 -15.70 -3.35 -16.41
N LYS A 98 -16.00 -2.52 -15.43
CA LYS A 98 -15.57 -1.12 -15.38
C LYS A 98 -14.58 -0.94 -14.25
N LEU A 99 -13.41 -0.37 -14.57
CA LEU A 99 -12.47 0.02 -13.54
C LEU A 99 -12.96 1.31 -12.86
N ILE A 100 -13.00 1.30 -11.55
CA ILE A 100 -13.37 2.45 -10.71
C ILE A 100 -12.08 2.98 -10.09
N ASP A 101 -11.91 4.29 -10.13
CA ASP A 101 -10.81 4.92 -9.43
C ASP A 101 -11.17 5.05 -7.94
N LEU A 102 -10.30 4.50 -7.09
CA LEU A 102 -10.48 4.55 -5.65
C LEU A 102 -9.52 5.58 -5.08
N GLN A 103 -10.04 6.47 -4.25
CA GLN A 103 -9.23 7.47 -3.60
C GLN A 103 -8.29 6.82 -2.58
N GLU A 104 -7.00 7.17 -2.64
CA GLU A 104 -6.02 6.81 -1.62
C GLU A 104 -6.32 7.52 -0.28
N GLY A 105 -6.00 6.85 0.81
CA GLY A 105 -6.25 7.31 2.17
C GLY A 105 -7.47 6.62 2.81
N CYS A 106 -7.84 7.10 3.99
CA CYS A 106 -8.87 6.49 4.83
C CYS A 106 -10.13 7.34 4.91
N LYS A 107 -11.29 6.69 4.87
CA LYS A 107 -12.61 7.28 5.09
C LYS A 107 -13.28 6.57 6.25
N LYS A 108 -13.93 7.33 7.13
CA LYS A 108 -14.70 6.78 8.26
C LYS A 108 -16.18 7.04 8.02
N GLU A 109 -16.96 5.96 7.99
CA GLU A 109 -18.40 6.01 7.78
C GLU A 109 -19.08 4.97 8.67
N ASN A 110 -20.11 5.36 9.42
CA ASN A 110 -20.90 4.45 10.26
C ASN A 110 -20.08 3.54 11.21
N GLY A 111 -18.97 4.04 11.76
CA GLY A 111 -18.10 3.26 12.65
C GLY A 111 -17.14 2.29 11.94
N ILE A 112 -17.12 2.31 10.61
CA ILE A 112 -16.21 1.56 9.75
C ILE A 112 -15.16 2.53 9.19
N ILE A 113 -13.88 2.14 9.24
CA ILE A 113 -12.78 2.87 8.62
C ILE A 113 -12.31 2.07 7.41
N SER A 114 -12.43 2.63 6.21
CA SER A 114 -11.99 2.02 4.96
C SER A 114 -10.81 2.80 4.38
N CYS A 115 -9.69 2.13 4.15
CA CYS A 115 -8.47 2.71 3.63
C CYS A 115 -8.05 2.04 2.33
N ASN A 116 -7.58 2.84 1.37
CA ASN A 116 -6.91 2.34 0.18
C ASN A 116 -5.50 2.93 0.10
N CYS A 117 -4.55 2.18 -0.43
CA CYS A 117 -3.19 2.63 -0.64
C CYS A 117 -2.59 2.04 -1.92
N TYR A 118 -1.65 2.77 -2.53
CA TYR A 118 -0.90 2.27 -3.67
C TYR A 118 0.38 1.54 -3.23
N GLY A 119 0.80 0.58 -4.05
CA GLY A 119 2.09 -0.09 -3.91
C GLY A 119 2.06 -1.42 -3.17
N GLN A 120 3.16 -2.16 -3.31
CA GLN A 120 3.32 -3.51 -2.78
C GLN A 120 3.16 -3.53 -1.25
N LEU A 121 2.25 -4.36 -0.75
CA LEU A 121 2.06 -4.65 0.67
C LEU A 121 1.77 -3.40 1.55
N CYS A 122 1.27 -2.32 0.94
CA CYS A 122 1.05 -1.04 1.64
C CYS A 122 0.01 -1.12 2.77
N ASN A 123 -0.86 -2.13 2.75
CA ASN A 123 -1.89 -2.38 3.75
C ASN A 123 -1.39 -3.16 4.98
N SER A 124 -0.07 -3.16 5.22
CA SER A 124 0.57 -3.77 6.39
C SER A 124 0.24 -3.06 7.71
N GLY A 125 0.12 -1.72 7.65
CA GLY A 125 -0.07 -0.88 8.80
C GLY A 125 -1.51 -0.89 9.32
N ASN A 126 -1.66 -0.72 10.62
CA ASN A 126 -2.87 -0.12 11.16
C ASN A 126 -2.82 1.37 10.84
N HIS A 127 -3.60 1.81 9.85
CA HIS A 127 -3.70 3.21 9.50
C HIS A 127 -4.31 3.97 10.70
N SER A 128 -3.45 4.52 11.55
CA SER A 128 -3.82 5.61 12.44
C SER A 128 -4.22 6.80 11.56
N PRO A 129 -5.36 7.47 11.81
CA PRO A 129 -5.73 8.66 11.04
C PRO A 129 -4.56 9.63 11.07
N ALA A 130 -4.20 10.14 9.88
CA ALA A 130 -2.98 10.88 9.63
C ALA A 130 -2.76 12.06 10.60
N SER A 131 -2.08 11.79 11.71
CA SER A 131 -1.27 12.76 12.44
C SER A 131 0.20 12.49 12.13
N PHE A 132 0.51 12.35 10.85
CA PHE A 132 1.84 12.02 10.34
C PHE A 132 2.76 13.25 10.42
N ARG A 133 3.13 13.68 11.64
CA ARG A 133 4.25 14.61 11.89
C ARG A 133 5.59 13.89 12.04
N LEU A 134 5.62 12.56 11.93
CA LEU A 134 6.84 11.77 12.13
C LEU A 134 7.99 12.13 11.17
N PRO A 135 7.77 12.32 9.85
CA PRO A 135 8.85 12.69 8.94
C PRO A 135 9.44 14.06 9.29
N LEU A 136 8.58 15.02 9.63
CA LEU A 136 8.99 16.36 10.04
C LEU A 136 9.77 16.33 11.35
N VAL A 137 9.33 15.56 12.34
CA VAL A 137 10.04 15.41 13.64
C VAL A 137 11.42 14.78 13.45
N LEU A 138 11.55 13.78 12.58
CA LEU A 138 12.84 13.16 12.27
C LEU A 138 13.78 14.13 11.51
N ILE A 139 13.26 14.94 10.60
CA ILE A 139 14.03 15.99 9.91
C ILE A 139 14.48 17.07 10.90
N PHE A 140 13.59 17.54 11.79
CA PHE A 140 13.94 18.53 12.81
C PHE A 140 14.94 17.98 13.84
N LEU A 141 14.83 16.70 14.23
CA LEU A 141 15.83 16.04 15.07
C LEU A 141 17.16 15.90 14.35
N ALA A 142 17.17 15.53 13.07
CA ALA A 142 18.39 15.46 12.27
C ALA A 142 19.06 16.84 12.09
N LEU A 143 18.27 17.93 11.98
CA LEU A 143 18.81 19.30 11.92
C LEU A 143 19.26 19.82 13.29
N ALA A 144 18.58 19.44 14.38
CA ALA A 144 18.90 19.88 15.73
C ALA A 144 20.10 19.12 16.33
N TYR A 145 20.28 17.85 15.97
CA TYR A 145 21.36 16.99 16.48
C TYR A 145 22.47 16.72 15.44
N GLY A 146 22.20 16.94 14.16
CA GLY A 146 23.19 16.87 13.09
C GLY A 146 23.88 18.21 12.91
N LYS A 147 25.06 18.36 13.52
CA LYS A 147 26.10 19.24 12.97
C LYS A 147 26.34 18.80 11.53
N ILE A 148 25.76 19.52 10.58
CA ILE A 148 26.09 19.37 9.17
C ILE A 148 27.54 19.84 9.03
N LEU A 149 28.48 18.89 9.09
CA LEU A 149 29.83 19.07 8.57
C LEU A 149 29.70 19.12 7.05
N LEU A 150 29.35 20.30 6.52
CA LEU A 150 29.61 20.61 5.11
C LEU A 150 31.13 20.61 4.93
N PRO A 151 31.72 19.72 4.12
CA PRO A 151 33.11 19.86 3.74
C PRO A 151 33.23 21.09 2.82
N VAL A 152 34.10 22.03 3.20
CA VAL A 152 34.59 23.10 2.33
C VAL A 152 35.65 22.53 1.41
#